data_AF-A0A2H3JEI4-F1
#
_entry.id   AF-A0A2H3JEI4-F1
#
_cell.length_a   1.000
_cell.length_b   1.000
_cell.length_c   1.000
_cell.angle_alpha   90.00
_cell.angle_beta   90.00
_cell.angle_gamma   90.00
#
_symmetry.space_group_name_H-M   'P 1'
#
loop_
_entity.id
_entity.type
_entity.pdbx_description
1 polymer ?
#
loop_
_entity_poly.entity_id
_entity_poly.type
_entity_poly.pdbx_seq_one_letter_code
_entity_poly.pdbx_strand_id
1 'polypeptide(L)'
;MISPKPSNATDDSEDVELQWNQALSRLQAQLQEYQRAAAECKGDSMDAAARRIPECMRAAAGYAPYPDRAREMRENADEWEHADDEQRARSIELVAAIAHLTTTPSRPTTPTEEQIFSDTTAADDAERRWQLALEKYQTALRLYKHAVETKDYGVMADMGGRIPGLMRTAGDLAPDANTRRQMYDDARAWELGDYAERAKRINPLLLGLGALIATPFAAVGAVLFGAGKVLQGIGQGLSAGPESFARWFRSRR
;
A
#
# COMPACT_ATOMS: atom_id res chain seq x y z
N MET A 1 -41.45 33.98 -22.06
CA MET A 1 -40.22 33.18 -22.20
C MET A 1 -39.65 32.97 -20.81
N ILE A 2 -39.79 31.77 -20.26
CA ILE A 2 -39.23 31.41 -18.95
C ILE A 2 -37.86 30.78 -19.24
N SER A 3 -36.79 31.46 -18.88
CA SER A 3 -35.44 30.89 -18.98
C SER A 3 -35.34 29.70 -18.03
N PRO A 4 -34.87 28.53 -18.49
CA PRO A 4 -34.64 27.40 -17.60
C PRO A 4 -33.56 27.76 -16.57
N LYS A 5 -33.87 27.51 -15.30
CA LYS A 5 -32.96 27.68 -14.18
C LYS A 5 -31.80 26.69 -14.37
N PRO A 6 -30.53 27.11 -14.31
CA PRO A 6 -29.40 26.19 -14.43
C PRO A 6 -29.49 25.16 -13.30
N SER A 7 -29.49 23.86 -13.65
CA SER A 7 -29.47 22.80 -12.65
C SER A 7 -28.09 22.78 -11.97
N ASN A 8 -28.09 22.72 -10.64
CA ASN A 8 -26.89 22.62 -9.81
C ASN A 8 -26.19 21.29 -10.05
N ALA A 9 -25.33 21.20 -11.07
CA ALA A 9 -24.50 20.03 -11.34
C ALA A 9 -23.41 19.75 -10.27
N THR A 10 -23.29 20.62 -9.26
CA THR A 10 -22.35 20.48 -8.15
C THR A 10 -22.83 19.53 -7.05
N ASP A 11 -24.15 19.40 -6.85
CA ASP A 11 -24.72 18.57 -5.76
C ASP A 11 -24.45 17.07 -5.99
N ASP A 12 -24.51 16.61 -7.25
CA ASP A 12 -24.31 15.20 -7.61
C ASP A 12 -22.85 14.74 -7.43
N SER A 13 -21.87 15.66 -7.40
CA SER A 13 -20.44 15.30 -7.32
C SER A 13 -19.99 14.94 -5.90
N GLU A 14 -20.52 15.64 -4.88
CA GLU A 14 -20.20 15.37 -3.48
C GLU A 14 -20.78 14.02 -3.03
N ASP A 15 -21.98 13.68 -3.51
CA ASP A 15 -22.65 12.42 -3.22
C ASP A 15 -21.88 11.20 -3.81
N VAL A 16 -21.34 11.33 -5.02
CA VAL A 16 -20.55 10.24 -5.66
C VAL A 16 -19.24 10.00 -4.91
N GLU A 17 -18.54 11.06 -4.50
CA GLU A 17 -17.30 10.94 -3.73
C GLU A 17 -17.54 10.31 -2.35
N LEU A 18 -18.63 10.70 -1.68
CA LEU A 18 -19.03 10.10 -0.41
C LEU A 18 -19.35 8.60 -0.56
N GLN A 19 -20.10 8.22 -1.60
CA GLN A 19 -20.44 6.82 -1.87
C GLN A 19 -19.21 5.97 -2.19
N TRP A 20 -18.28 6.52 -2.97
CA TRP A 20 -16.99 5.90 -3.26
C TRP A 20 -16.19 5.64 -1.98
N ASN A 21 -16.03 6.65 -1.12
CA ASN A 21 -15.29 6.53 0.13
C ASN A 21 -15.93 5.51 1.10
N GLN A 22 -17.26 5.46 1.15
CA GLN A 22 -17.99 4.45 1.92
C GLN A 22 -17.77 3.04 1.37
N ALA A 23 -17.77 2.85 0.06
CA ALA A 23 -17.53 1.56 -0.56
C ALA A 23 -16.11 1.05 -0.30
N LEU A 24 -15.11 1.94 -0.38
CA LEU A 24 -13.72 1.63 -0.05
C LEU A 24 -13.53 1.25 1.42
N SER A 25 -14.19 1.96 2.33
CA SER A 25 -14.15 1.63 3.76
C SER A 25 -14.70 0.23 4.05
N ARG A 26 -15.77 -0.19 3.34
CA ARG A 26 -16.31 -1.55 3.44
C ARG A 26 -15.33 -2.59 2.90
N LEU A 27 -14.69 -2.31 1.76
CA LEU A 27 -13.66 -3.18 1.20
C LEU A 27 -12.49 -3.37 2.17
N GLN A 28 -12.01 -2.28 2.76
CA GLN A 28 -10.92 -2.32 3.74
C GLN A 28 -11.30 -3.14 4.99
N ALA A 29 -12.52 -2.98 5.51
CA ALA A 29 -13.01 -3.77 6.64
C ALA A 29 -13.05 -5.28 6.32
N GLN A 30 -13.46 -5.66 5.11
CA GLN A 30 -13.48 -7.06 4.69
C GLN A 30 -12.08 -7.65 4.50
N LEU A 31 -11.12 -6.87 3.97
CA LEU A 31 -9.72 -7.29 3.90
C LEU A 31 -9.12 -7.52 5.29
N GLN A 32 -9.42 -6.65 6.26
CA GLN A 32 -8.99 -6.83 7.65
C GLN A 32 -9.63 -8.07 8.30
N GLU A 33 -10.90 -8.33 8.04
CA GLU A 33 -11.61 -9.53 8.52
C GLU A 33 -10.97 -10.80 7.94
N TYR A 34 -10.65 -10.81 6.65
CA TYR A 34 -9.93 -11.91 5.99
C TYR A 34 -8.54 -12.12 6.60
N GLN A 35 -7.74 -11.06 6.75
CA GLN A 35 -6.41 -11.14 7.36
C GLN A 35 -6.48 -11.70 8.78
N ARG A 36 -7.46 -11.27 9.59
CA ARG A 36 -7.67 -11.79 10.94
C ARG A 36 -8.06 -13.26 10.93
N ALA A 37 -8.99 -13.67 10.07
CA ALA A 37 -9.41 -15.07 9.95
C ALA A 37 -8.27 -15.98 9.51
N ALA A 38 -7.43 -15.53 8.58
CA ALA A 38 -6.22 -16.21 8.16
C ALA A 38 -5.21 -16.38 9.31
N ALA A 39 -4.99 -15.33 10.11
CA ALA A 39 -4.09 -15.37 11.26
C ALA A 39 -4.58 -16.33 12.37
N GLU A 40 -5.90 -16.46 12.53
CA GLU A 40 -6.54 -17.37 13.51
C GLU A 40 -6.72 -18.81 12.98
N CYS A 41 -6.28 -19.11 11.75
CA CYS A 41 -6.49 -20.40 11.05
C CYS A 41 -7.96 -20.85 11.00
N LYS A 42 -8.90 -19.90 10.94
CA LYS A 42 -10.34 -20.18 10.90
C LYS A 42 -10.82 -20.28 9.45
N GLY A 43 -10.70 -21.48 8.86
CA GLY A 43 -11.06 -21.75 7.46
C GLY A 43 -12.43 -21.19 7.07
N ASP A 44 -13.49 -21.49 7.84
CA ASP A 44 -14.84 -21.01 7.56
C ASP A 44 -14.97 -19.48 7.59
N SER A 45 -14.24 -18.80 8.47
CA SER A 45 -14.24 -17.34 8.55
C SER A 45 -13.44 -16.71 7.40
N MET A 46 -12.38 -17.37 6.97
CA MET A 46 -11.56 -16.94 5.83
C MET A 46 -12.35 -17.06 4.53
N ASP A 47 -13.05 -18.18 4.32
CA ASP A 47 -13.93 -18.40 3.17
C ASP A 47 -15.09 -17.39 3.13
N ALA A 48 -15.70 -17.11 4.29
CA ALA A 48 -16.78 -16.12 4.38
C ALA A 48 -16.30 -14.71 4.01
N ALA A 49 -15.13 -14.30 4.49
CA ALA A 49 -14.54 -13.01 4.14
C ALA A 49 -14.08 -12.95 2.68
N ALA A 50 -13.48 -14.02 2.15
CA ALA A 50 -13.05 -14.11 0.75
C ALA A 50 -14.20 -13.92 -0.23
N ARG A 51 -15.40 -14.43 0.09
CA ARG A 51 -16.59 -14.26 -0.77
C ARG A 51 -17.12 -12.84 -0.83
N ARG A 52 -16.93 -12.05 0.24
CA ARG A 52 -17.42 -10.67 0.34
C ARG A 52 -16.49 -9.63 -0.30
N ILE A 53 -15.21 -9.97 -0.48
CA ILE A 53 -14.20 -9.05 -1.04
C ILE A 53 -14.53 -8.68 -2.51
N PRO A 54 -14.81 -9.62 -3.43
CA PRO A 54 -15.22 -9.29 -4.81
C PRO A 54 -16.50 -8.45 -4.87
N GLU A 55 -17.47 -8.73 -3.99
CA GLU A 55 -18.70 -7.93 -3.90
C GLU A 55 -18.40 -6.47 -3.52
N CYS A 56 -17.51 -6.26 -2.55
CA CYS A 56 -17.09 -4.92 -2.14
C CYS A 56 -16.32 -4.19 -3.24
N MET A 57 -15.43 -4.88 -3.98
CA MET A 57 -14.71 -4.31 -5.11
C MET A 57 -15.65 -3.90 -6.25
N ARG A 58 -16.62 -4.76 -6.60
CA ARG A 58 -17.61 -4.45 -7.64
C ARG A 58 -18.54 -3.31 -7.22
N ALA A 59 -18.91 -3.26 -5.94
CA ALA A 59 -19.67 -2.14 -5.38
C ALA A 59 -18.87 -0.83 -5.47
N ALA A 60 -17.60 -0.84 -5.05
CA ALA A 60 -16.71 0.31 -5.17
C ALA A 60 -16.57 0.73 -6.64
N ALA A 61 -16.34 -0.20 -7.56
CA ALA A 61 -16.26 0.08 -9.00
C ALA A 61 -17.51 0.80 -9.56
N GLY A 62 -18.69 0.62 -8.94
CA GLY A 62 -19.91 1.34 -9.30
C GLY A 62 -19.88 2.84 -8.98
N TYR A 63 -19.08 3.24 -8.00
CA TYR A 63 -18.92 4.63 -7.54
C TYR A 63 -17.56 5.24 -7.93
N ALA A 64 -16.71 4.50 -8.65
CA ALA A 64 -15.37 4.95 -8.98
C ALA A 64 -15.42 6.21 -9.87
N PRO A 65 -14.68 7.28 -9.53
CA PRO A 65 -14.73 8.56 -10.24
C PRO A 65 -14.15 8.49 -11.67
N TYR A 66 -13.36 7.45 -11.95
CA TYR A 66 -12.72 7.24 -13.25
C TYR A 66 -13.04 5.85 -13.80
N PRO A 67 -13.36 5.73 -15.10
CA PRO A 67 -13.71 4.45 -15.72
C PRO A 67 -12.57 3.43 -15.68
N ASP A 68 -11.31 3.87 -15.76
CA ASP A 68 -10.16 2.98 -15.65
C ASP A 68 -10.05 2.34 -14.26
N ARG A 69 -10.30 3.10 -13.19
CA ARG A 69 -10.35 2.56 -11.82
C ARG A 69 -11.51 1.61 -11.61
N ALA A 70 -12.67 1.92 -12.20
CA ALA A 70 -13.83 1.03 -12.19
C ALA A 70 -13.50 -0.31 -12.88
N ARG A 71 -12.79 -0.26 -14.01
CA ARG A 71 -12.34 -1.47 -14.73
C ARG A 71 -11.35 -2.27 -13.89
N GLU A 72 -10.31 -1.63 -13.38
CA GLU A 72 -9.29 -2.28 -12.54
C GLU A 72 -9.90 -2.96 -11.31
N MET A 73 -10.85 -2.32 -10.63
CA MET A 73 -11.54 -2.94 -9.50
C MET A 73 -12.38 -4.17 -9.89
N ARG A 74 -13.01 -4.17 -11.06
CA ARG A 74 -13.75 -5.33 -11.55
C ARG A 74 -12.80 -6.47 -11.93
N GLU A 75 -11.71 -6.16 -12.63
CA GLU A 75 -10.67 -7.13 -12.97
C GLU A 75 -10.07 -7.76 -11.70
N ASN A 76 -9.72 -6.96 -10.69
CA ASN A 76 -9.23 -7.46 -9.41
C ASN A 76 -10.27 -8.32 -8.66
N ALA A 77 -11.56 -8.00 -8.77
CA ALA A 77 -12.64 -8.81 -8.20
C ALA A 77 -12.73 -10.18 -8.87
N ASP A 78 -12.64 -10.21 -10.19
CA ASP A 78 -12.68 -11.43 -10.97
C ASP A 78 -11.43 -12.27 -10.70
N GLU A 79 -10.24 -11.67 -10.65
CA GLU A 79 -8.99 -12.35 -10.27
C GLU A 79 -9.07 -12.95 -8.87
N TRP A 80 -9.57 -12.20 -7.88
CA TRP A 80 -9.73 -12.68 -6.51
C TRP A 80 -10.67 -13.89 -6.41
N GLU A 81 -11.76 -13.89 -7.16
CA GLU A 81 -12.76 -14.95 -7.14
C GLU A 81 -12.17 -16.28 -7.66
N HIS A 82 -11.30 -16.21 -8.66
CA HIS A 82 -10.61 -17.37 -9.25
C HIS A 82 -9.30 -17.74 -8.52
N ALA A 83 -8.78 -16.85 -7.67
CA ALA A 83 -7.55 -17.06 -6.93
C ALA A 83 -7.70 -18.18 -5.88
N ASP A 84 -6.67 -19.02 -5.75
CA ASP A 84 -6.51 -19.91 -4.61
C ASP A 84 -6.13 -19.12 -3.33
N ASP A 85 -6.09 -19.77 -2.17
CA ASP A 85 -5.81 -19.09 -0.90
C ASP A 85 -4.44 -18.39 -0.86
N GLU A 86 -3.44 -18.94 -1.57
CA GLU A 86 -2.10 -18.36 -1.65
C GLU A 86 -2.10 -17.11 -2.55
N GLN A 87 -2.78 -17.18 -3.69
CA GLN A 87 -2.98 -16.06 -4.59
C GLN A 87 -3.82 -14.95 -3.92
N ARG A 88 -4.88 -15.32 -3.19
CA ARG A 88 -5.70 -14.39 -2.40
C ARG A 88 -4.85 -13.66 -1.38
N ALA A 89 -4.03 -14.38 -0.61
CA ALA A 89 -3.13 -13.77 0.37
C ALA A 89 -2.18 -12.73 -0.25
N ARG A 90 -1.64 -12.99 -1.47
CA ARG A 90 -0.81 -12.03 -2.21
C ARG A 90 -1.60 -10.84 -2.75
N SER A 91 -2.84 -11.07 -3.19
CA SER A 91 -3.68 -10.01 -3.75
C SER A 91 -4.22 -9.02 -2.71
N ILE A 92 -4.30 -9.40 -1.42
CA ILE A 92 -4.72 -8.47 -0.34
C ILE A 92 -3.89 -7.20 -0.33
N GLU A 93 -2.58 -7.33 -0.58
CA GLU A 93 -1.65 -6.21 -0.56
C GLU A 93 -1.90 -5.25 -1.72
N LEU A 94 -2.25 -5.78 -2.90
CA LEU A 94 -2.63 -4.99 -4.08
C LEU A 94 -3.94 -4.22 -3.82
N VAL A 95 -4.93 -4.90 -3.24
CA VAL A 95 -6.26 -4.33 -3.00
C VAL A 95 -6.24 -3.32 -1.86
N ALA A 96 -5.46 -3.59 -0.80
CA ALA A 96 -5.26 -2.64 0.28
C ALA A 96 -4.56 -1.36 -0.22
N ALA A 97 -3.60 -1.47 -1.13
CA ALA A 97 -2.96 -0.31 -1.74
C ALA A 97 -3.95 0.55 -2.54
N ILE A 98 -4.85 -0.07 -3.32
CA ILE A 98 -5.89 0.64 -4.07
C ILE A 98 -6.88 1.35 -3.13
N ALA A 99 -7.28 0.69 -2.04
CA ALA A 99 -8.21 1.28 -1.06
C ALA A 99 -7.59 2.46 -0.30
N HIS A 100 -6.27 2.44 -0.07
CA HIS A 100 -5.55 3.49 0.65
C HIS A 100 -5.23 4.72 -0.20
N LEU A 101 -5.01 4.59 -1.50
CA LEU A 101 -4.69 5.72 -2.41
C LEU A 101 -5.84 6.72 -2.61
N THR A 102 -7.00 6.47 -2.00
CA THR A 102 -8.24 7.19 -2.27
C THR A 102 -8.90 7.80 -1.04
N THR A 103 -8.46 7.42 0.15
CA THR A 103 -8.99 7.97 1.41
C THR A 103 -8.20 9.21 1.78
N THR A 104 -8.38 10.29 1.02
CA THR A 104 -7.91 11.62 1.44
C THR A 104 -8.80 12.05 2.62
N PRO A 105 -8.26 12.33 3.81
CA PRO A 105 -9.09 12.70 4.95
C PRO A 105 -9.81 14.03 4.66
N SER A 106 -11.14 13.99 4.58
CA SER A 106 -11.98 15.19 4.54
C SER A 106 -11.72 16.02 5.80
N ARG A 107 -11.30 17.26 5.58
CA ARG A 107 -10.97 18.28 6.59
C ARG A 107 -12.03 18.36 7.70
N PRO A 108 -11.70 18.12 8.98
CA PRO A 108 -12.64 18.37 10.06
C PRO A 108 -12.84 19.88 10.24
N THR A 109 -14.10 20.32 10.22
CA THR A 109 -14.50 21.69 10.56
C THR A 109 -14.28 21.97 12.05
N THR A 110 -13.25 22.78 12.32
CA THR A 110 -12.94 23.60 13.51
C THR A 110 -12.58 22.88 14.82
N PRO A 111 -11.37 23.18 15.33
CA PRO A 111 -11.23 24.23 16.36
C PRO A 111 -10.10 25.26 16.08
N THR A 112 -10.31 26.47 16.61
CA THR A 112 -9.50 27.70 16.76
C THR A 112 -8.18 27.85 15.98
N GLU A 113 -8.12 28.92 15.17
CA GLU A 113 -7.51 28.98 13.84
C GLU A 113 -6.06 29.51 13.75
N GLU A 114 -5.47 30.10 14.80
CA GLU A 114 -4.28 30.94 14.58
C GLU A 114 -2.90 30.33 14.93
N GLN A 115 -2.84 29.18 15.60
CA GLN A 115 -1.55 28.50 15.88
C GLN A 115 -1.43 27.09 15.28
N ILE A 116 -2.54 26.46 14.89
CA ILE A 116 -2.55 25.10 14.31
C ILE A 116 -2.23 25.13 12.80
N PHE A 117 -2.47 26.26 12.13
CA PHE A 117 -2.34 26.38 10.67
C PHE A 117 -0.89 26.40 10.16
N SER A 118 0.06 26.89 10.96
CA SER A 118 1.49 26.88 10.57
C SER A 118 2.13 25.50 10.70
N ASP A 119 1.80 24.73 11.73
CA ASP A 119 2.43 23.42 11.94
C ASP A 119 1.87 22.33 11.01
N THR A 120 0.61 22.46 10.58
CA THR A 120 -0.02 21.48 9.68
C THR A 120 0.61 21.53 8.29
N THR A 121 0.87 22.73 7.75
CA THR A 121 1.45 22.88 6.40
C THR A 121 2.87 22.36 6.30
N ALA A 122 3.69 22.52 7.35
CA ALA A 122 5.06 22.00 7.38
C ALA A 122 5.10 20.47 7.47
N ALA A 123 4.17 19.86 8.20
CA ALA A 123 4.02 18.40 8.29
C ALA A 123 3.54 17.80 6.96
N ASP A 124 2.55 18.42 6.32
CA ASP A 124 2.03 18.00 5.02
C ASP A 124 3.11 18.09 3.93
N ASP A 125 3.93 19.15 3.95
CA ASP A 125 5.06 19.32 3.04
C ASP A 125 6.14 18.26 3.26
N ALA A 126 6.43 17.90 4.52
CA ALA A 126 7.39 16.85 4.85
C ALA A 126 6.90 15.48 4.39
N GLU A 127 5.63 15.16 4.62
CA GLU A 127 4.98 13.93 4.15
C GLU A 127 5.03 13.81 2.64
N ARG A 128 4.64 14.86 1.94
CA ARG A 128 4.67 14.88 0.47
C ARG A 128 6.08 14.68 -0.08
N ARG A 129 7.10 15.29 0.55
CA ARG A 129 8.51 15.11 0.15
C ARG A 129 8.97 13.67 0.34
N TRP A 130 8.59 13.05 1.46
CA TRP A 130 8.92 11.66 1.73
C TRP A 130 8.23 10.70 0.75
N GLN A 131 6.92 10.87 0.51
CA GLN A 131 6.16 10.07 -0.46
C GLN A 131 6.80 10.16 -1.85
N LEU A 132 7.15 11.36 -2.31
CA LEU A 132 7.81 11.56 -3.60
C LEU A 132 9.21 10.89 -3.66
N ALA A 133 9.93 10.83 -2.53
CA ALA A 133 11.18 10.08 -2.45
C ALA A 133 10.96 8.56 -2.55
N LEU A 134 9.91 8.03 -1.88
CA LEU A 134 9.50 6.63 -1.98
C LEU A 134 9.08 6.26 -3.40
N GLU A 135 8.30 7.09 -4.08
CA GLU A 135 7.88 6.83 -5.48
C GLU A 135 9.07 6.74 -6.44
N LYS A 136 10.05 7.63 -6.29
CA LYS A 136 11.31 7.59 -7.06
C LYS A 136 12.07 6.30 -6.80
N TYR A 137 12.15 5.89 -5.55
CA TYR A 137 12.77 4.63 -5.16
C TYR A 137 12.02 3.41 -5.73
N GLN A 138 10.68 3.38 -5.64
CA GLN A 138 9.84 2.33 -6.22
C GLN A 138 10.06 2.20 -7.73
N THR A 139 10.12 3.33 -8.42
CA THR A 139 10.34 3.40 -9.87
C THR A 139 11.69 2.80 -10.24
N ALA A 140 12.76 3.16 -9.52
CA ALA A 140 14.08 2.60 -9.76
C ALA A 140 14.13 1.08 -9.52
N LEU A 141 13.44 0.57 -8.48
CA LEU A 141 13.33 -0.88 -8.25
C LEU A 141 12.59 -1.60 -9.36
N ARG A 142 11.48 -1.05 -9.86
CA ARG A 142 10.73 -1.63 -10.98
C ARG A 142 11.57 -1.67 -12.27
N LEU A 143 12.30 -0.60 -12.57
CA LEU A 143 13.22 -0.56 -13.71
C LEU A 143 14.35 -1.58 -13.57
N TYR A 144 14.96 -1.68 -12.38
CA TYR A 144 16.00 -2.68 -12.12
C TYR A 144 15.43 -4.11 -12.25
N LYS A 145 14.23 -4.38 -11.73
CA LYS A 145 13.54 -5.68 -11.89
C LYS A 145 13.35 -6.05 -13.34
N HIS A 146 12.80 -5.13 -14.13
CA HIS A 146 12.58 -5.35 -15.55
C HIS A 146 13.90 -5.58 -16.29
N ALA A 147 14.97 -4.85 -15.94
CA ALA A 147 16.29 -5.05 -16.49
C ALA A 147 16.87 -6.44 -16.16
N VAL A 148 16.67 -6.94 -14.92
CA VAL A 148 17.05 -8.30 -14.53
C VAL A 148 16.33 -9.35 -15.39
N GLU A 149 15.01 -9.20 -15.60
CA GLU A 149 14.19 -10.11 -16.39
C GLU A 149 14.60 -10.12 -17.87
N THR A 150 14.96 -8.95 -18.42
CA THR A 150 15.36 -8.76 -19.83
C THR A 150 16.86 -8.94 -20.07
N LYS A 151 17.64 -9.17 -19.02
CA LYS A 151 19.12 -9.24 -19.06
C LYS A 151 19.79 -7.96 -19.60
N ASP A 152 19.17 -6.80 -19.38
CA ASP A 152 19.77 -5.50 -19.70
C ASP A 152 20.80 -5.09 -18.64
N TYR A 153 22.04 -5.51 -18.86
CA TYR A 153 23.15 -5.24 -17.92
C TYR A 153 23.47 -3.74 -17.78
N GLY A 154 23.18 -2.92 -18.79
CA GLY A 154 23.41 -1.47 -18.74
C GLY A 154 22.46 -0.80 -17.75
N VAL A 155 21.16 -1.08 -17.89
CA VAL A 155 20.14 -0.55 -16.96
C VAL A 155 20.30 -1.15 -15.56
N MET A 156 20.67 -2.43 -15.45
CA MET A 156 21.00 -3.03 -14.15
C MET A 156 22.16 -2.31 -13.45
N ALA A 157 23.23 -2.00 -14.17
CA ALA A 157 24.37 -1.28 -13.58
C ALA A 157 23.97 0.15 -13.15
N ASP A 158 23.26 0.89 -14.01
CA ASP A 158 22.82 2.26 -13.70
C ASP A 158 21.85 2.30 -12.51
N MET A 159 20.74 1.56 -12.58
CA MET A 159 19.76 1.54 -11.49
C MET A 159 20.36 0.94 -10.21
N GLY A 160 21.18 -0.11 -10.34
CA GLY A 160 21.85 -0.77 -9.22
C GLY A 160 22.76 0.18 -8.43
N GLY A 161 23.41 1.13 -9.10
CA GLY A 161 24.21 2.18 -8.45
C GLY A 161 23.37 3.30 -7.83
N ARG A 162 22.18 3.59 -8.38
CA ARG A 162 21.31 4.70 -7.92
C ARG A 162 20.44 4.34 -6.72
N ILE A 163 19.98 3.09 -6.63
CA ILE A 163 19.04 2.61 -5.60
C ILE A 163 19.50 2.93 -4.17
N PRO A 164 20.75 2.67 -3.75
CA PRO A 164 21.21 3.01 -2.40
C PRO A 164 21.10 4.49 -2.04
N GLY A 165 21.36 5.39 -3.00
CA GLY A 165 21.19 6.83 -2.80
C GLY A 165 19.73 7.23 -2.61
N LEU A 166 18.82 6.61 -3.37
CA LEU A 166 17.38 6.84 -3.24
C LEU A 166 16.84 6.33 -1.88
N MET A 167 17.29 5.15 -1.44
CA MET A 167 16.94 4.59 -0.13
C MET A 167 17.38 5.52 1.01
N ARG A 168 18.62 6.03 0.98
CA ARG A 168 19.11 6.98 2.00
C ARG A 168 18.35 8.29 1.98
N THR A 169 18.06 8.83 0.80
CA THR A 169 17.24 10.05 0.65
C THR A 169 15.85 9.86 1.27
N ALA A 170 15.20 8.72 1.01
CA ALA A 170 13.93 8.40 1.65
C ALA A 170 14.06 8.22 3.17
N GLY A 171 15.17 7.65 3.66
CA GLY A 171 15.45 7.51 5.08
C GLY A 171 15.68 8.85 5.79
N ASP A 172 16.35 9.80 5.14
CA ASP A 172 16.57 11.14 5.69
C ASP A 172 15.25 11.90 5.88
N LEU A 173 14.32 11.71 4.94
CA LEU A 173 12.97 12.28 4.96
C LEU A 173 11.96 11.48 5.79
N ALA A 174 12.34 10.31 6.30
CA ALA A 174 11.43 9.45 7.06
C ALA A 174 10.97 10.11 8.38
N PRO A 175 9.73 9.84 8.83
CA PRO A 175 9.12 10.50 9.98
C PRO A 175 9.69 9.99 11.31
N ASP A 176 10.23 8.77 11.32
CA ASP A 176 10.74 8.11 12.51
C ASP A 176 12.13 7.49 12.30
N ALA A 177 12.87 7.34 13.40
CA ALA A 177 14.25 6.89 13.39
C ALA A 177 14.41 5.39 13.02
N ASN A 178 13.38 4.57 13.25
CA ASN A 178 13.45 3.15 12.92
C ASN A 178 13.32 2.93 11.42
N THR A 179 12.36 3.59 10.78
CA THR A 179 12.21 3.60 9.31
C THR A 179 13.47 4.14 8.64
N ARG A 180 14.04 5.25 9.15
CA ARG A 180 15.34 5.74 8.69
C ARG A 180 16.43 4.68 8.79
N ARG A 181 16.60 4.05 9.96
CA ARG A 181 17.62 3.01 10.17
C ARG A 181 17.44 1.84 9.20
N GLN A 182 16.22 1.35 9.05
CA GLN A 182 15.90 0.24 8.14
C GLN A 182 16.28 0.58 6.70
N MET A 183 15.91 1.76 6.20
CA MET A 183 16.27 2.17 4.83
C MET A 183 17.78 2.28 4.62
N TYR A 184 18.53 2.71 5.65
CA TYR A 184 19.99 2.75 5.60
C TYR A 184 20.63 1.36 5.63
N ASP A 185 20.08 0.44 6.43
CA ASP A 185 20.54 -0.94 6.49
C ASP A 185 20.26 -1.68 5.17
N ASP A 186 19.08 -1.46 4.58
CA ASP A 186 18.72 -2.00 3.26
C ASP A 186 19.60 -1.44 2.15
N ALA A 187 19.93 -0.14 2.19
CA ALA A 187 20.87 0.48 1.26
C ALA A 187 22.26 -0.15 1.34
N ARG A 188 22.76 -0.37 2.55
CA ARG A 188 24.05 -1.04 2.77
C ARG A 188 24.01 -2.48 2.28
N ALA A 189 22.94 -3.22 2.58
CA ALA A 189 22.77 -4.60 2.14
C ALA A 189 22.69 -4.71 0.61
N TRP A 190 22.08 -3.72 -0.06
CA TRP A 190 22.05 -3.63 -1.51
C TRP A 190 23.44 -3.41 -2.11
N GLU A 191 24.21 -2.46 -1.57
CA GLU A 191 25.57 -2.15 -2.05
C GLU A 191 26.51 -3.35 -1.93
N LEU A 192 26.44 -4.06 -0.80
CA LEU A 192 27.26 -5.24 -0.54
C LEU A 192 26.86 -6.45 -1.39
N GLY A 193 25.60 -6.52 -1.82
CA GLY A 193 25.09 -7.64 -2.59
C GLY A 193 25.55 -7.65 -4.04
N ASP A 194 25.77 -8.85 -4.58
CA ASP A 194 25.98 -9.05 -6.02
C ASP A 194 24.65 -8.95 -6.80
N TYR A 195 24.69 -9.12 -8.14
CA TYR A 195 23.48 -9.05 -8.97
C TYR A 195 22.40 -10.06 -8.57
N ALA A 196 22.78 -11.28 -8.20
CA ALA A 196 21.85 -12.34 -7.84
C ALA A 196 21.21 -12.08 -6.47
N GLU A 197 22.00 -11.58 -5.52
CA GLU A 197 21.51 -11.17 -4.21
C GLU A 197 20.58 -9.96 -4.29
N ARG A 198 20.96 -8.95 -5.09
CA ARG A 198 20.09 -7.78 -5.35
C ARG A 198 18.76 -8.22 -5.96
N ALA A 199 18.77 -9.11 -6.95
CA ALA A 199 17.56 -9.62 -7.59
C ALA A 199 16.60 -10.29 -6.60
N LYS A 200 17.12 -11.07 -5.63
CA LYS A 200 16.31 -11.71 -4.57
C LYS A 200 15.67 -10.70 -3.62
N ARG A 201 16.28 -9.52 -3.44
CA ARG A 201 15.80 -8.46 -2.53
C ARG A 201 14.73 -7.57 -3.16
N ILE A 202 14.64 -7.50 -4.49
CA ILE A 202 13.71 -6.59 -5.19
C ILE A 202 12.26 -6.80 -4.73
N ASN A 203 11.76 -8.04 -4.76
CA ASN A 203 10.35 -8.29 -4.47
C ASN A 203 9.98 -7.95 -3.01
N PRO A 204 10.75 -8.38 -1.98
CA PRO A 204 10.52 -7.93 -0.61
C PRO A 204 10.55 -6.41 -0.44
N LEU A 205 11.49 -5.73 -1.11
CA LEU A 205 11.61 -4.26 -1.02
C LEU A 205 10.43 -3.56 -1.69
N LEU A 206 10.01 -3.99 -2.89
CA LEU A 206 8.83 -3.45 -3.56
C LEU A 206 7.56 -3.63 -2.72
N LEU A 207 7.44 -4.77 -2.04
CA LEU A 207 6.33 -5.08 -1.15
C LEU A 207 6.29 -4.13 0.05
N GLY A 208 7.41 -4.03 0.77
CA GLY A 208 7.54 -3.13 1.92
C GLY A 208 7.30 -1.67 1.53
N LEU A 209 7.75 -1.24 0.34
CA LEU A 209 7.52 0.11 -0.14
C LEU A 209 6.06 0.39 -0.49
N GLY A 210 5.36 -0.57 -1.07
CA GLY A 210 3.94 -0.45 -1.38
C GLY A 210 3.12 -0.16 -0.12
N ALA A 211 3.43 -0.86 0.97
CA ALA A 211 2.80 -0.62 2.26
C ALA A 211 3.13 0.77 2.84
N LEU A 212 4.37 1.22 2.73
CA LEU A 212 4.78 2.55 3.22
C LEU A 212 4.13 3.70 2.44
N ILE A 213 4.07 3.62 1.11
CA ILE A 213 3.43 4.64 0.27
C ILE A 213 1.92 4.70 0.55
N ALA A 214 1.29 3.55 0.83
CA ALA A 214 -0.14 3.48 1.13
C ALA A 214 -0.50 4.01 2.53
N THR A 215 0.46 4.24 3.43
CA THR A 215 0.19 4.59 4.83
C THR A 215 0.54 6.05 5.13
N PRO A 216 -0.43 6.92 5.45
CA PRO A 216 -0.15 8.30 5.87
C PRO A 216 0.66 8.36 7.18
N PHE A 217 1.47 9.41 7.36
CA PHE A 217 2.27 9.61 8.57
C PHE A 217 1.47 9.60 9.87
N ALA A 218 0.27 10.19 9.84
CA ALA A 218 -0.62 10.22 10.99
C ALA A 218 -1.04 8.81 11.47
N ALA A 219 -1.12 7.84 10.55
CA ALA A 219 -1.44 6.45 10.87
C ALA A 219 -0.22 5.69 11.45
N VAL A 220 1.00 6.03 11.02
CA VAL A 220 2.24 5.40 11.52
C VAL A 220 2.42 5.67 13.02
N GLY A 221 2.11 6.89 13.49
CA GLY A 221 2.15 7.23 14.92
C GLY A 221 1.15 6.45 15.77
N ALA A 222 -0.08 6.27 15.26
CA ALA A 222 -1.13 5.49 15.95
C ALA A 222 -0.83 3.99 15.97
N VAL A 223 -0.24 3.45 14.90
CA VAL A 223 0.20 2.05 14.83
C VAL A 223 1.39 1.80 15.78
N LEU A 224 2.34 2.72 15.91
CA LEU A 224 3.47 2.54 16.83
C LEU A 224 3.08 2.65 18.31
N PHE A 225 2.09 3.47 18.67
CA PHE A 225 1.58 3.56 20.04
C PHE A 225 0.56 2.46 20.39
N GLY A 226 -0.19 1.93 19.41
CA GLY A 226 -1.18 0.86 19.61
C GLY A 226 -0.67 -0.57 19.36
N ALA A 227 0.36 -0.75 18.52
CA ALA A 227 0.79 -2.05 18.00
C ALA A 227 2.22 -2.45 18.37
N GLY A 228 2.65 -2.18 19.61
CA GLY A 228 3.93 -2.66 20.16
C GLY A 228 4.13 -4.19 20.17
N LYS A 229 3.16 -4.99 19.68
CA LYS A 229 3.26 -6.46 19.54
C LYS A 229 3.14 -7.01 18.11
N VAL A 230 2.73 -6.22 17.12
CA VAL A 230 2.48 -6.75 15.76
C VAL A 230 3.73 -6.71 14.87
N LEU A 231 4.53 -5.64 14.97
CA LEU A 231 5.71 -5.46 14.12
C LEU A 231 6.88 -6.42 14.44
N GLN A 232 6.96 -6.94 15.66
CA GLN A 232 8.01 -7.93 16.01
C GLN A 232 7.81 -9.28 15.29
N GLY A 233 6.59 -9.58 14.79
CA GLY A 233 6.31 -10.78 13.99
C GLY A 233 6.61 -10.62 12.49
N ILE A 234 6.48 -9.40 11.94
CA ILE A 234 6.63 -9.16 10.49
C ILE A 234 8.11 -9.13 10.08
N GLY A 235 9.01 -8.65 10.95
CA GLY A 235 10.46 -8.67 10.69
C GLY A 235 11.08 -10.07 10.62
N GLN A 236 10.53 -11.05 11.36
CA GLN A 236 10.95 -12.46 11.26
C GLN A 236 10.29 -13.20 10.09
N GLY A 237 9.09 -12.79 9.67
CA GLY A 237 8.40 -13.38 8.52
C GLY A 237 9.01 -13.01 7.17
N LEU A 238 9.45 -11.76 7.00
CA LEU A 238 9.97 -11.26 5.72
C LEU A 238 11.40 -11.71 5.39
N SER A 239 12.20 -12.05 6.39
CA SER A 239 13.58 -12.54 6.21
C SER A 239 13.67 -14.04 5.86
N ALA A 240 12.58 -14.81 6.04
CA ALA A 240 12.58 -16.26 5.85
C ALA A 240 12.14 -16.72 4.44
N GLY A 241 11.69 -15.80 3.58
CA GLY A 241 11.20 -16.08 2.23
C GLY A 241 9.87 -16.88 2.19
N PRO A 242 9.17 -16.88 1.03
CA PRO A 242 7.85 -17.49 0.89
C PRO A 242 7.84 -19.01 1.17
N GLU A 243 8.99 -19.69 0.99
CA GLU A 243 9.11 -21.12 1.28
C GLU A 243 9.04 -21.46 2.77
N SER A 244 9.52 -20.59 3.66
CA SER A 244 9.44 -20.82 5.10
C SER A 244 8.01 -20.66 5.61
N PHE A 245 7.26 -19.72 5.01
CA PHE A 245 5.84 -19.55 5.27
C PHE A 245 5.03 -20.77 4.79
N ALA A 246 5.28 -21.26 3.57
CA ALA A 246 4.64 -22.46 3.03
C ALA A 246 5.03 -23.77 3.77
N ARG A 247 6.25 -23.85 4.30
CA ARG A 247 6.73 -24.99 5.10
C ARG A 247 6.11 -25.00 6.50
N TRP A 248 5.97 -23.84 7.12
CA TRP A 248 5.24 -23.67 8.37
C TRP A 248 3.77 -24.11 8.22
N PHE A 249 3.10 -23.70 7.14
CA PHE A 249 1.73 -24.10 6.82
C PHE A 249 1.56 -25.63 6.62
N ARG A 250 2.51 -26.28 5.93
CA ARG A 250 2.47 -27.74 5.73
C ARG A 250 2.78 -28.56 6.98
N SER A 251 3.56 -28.01 7.92
CA SER A 251 3.92 -28.72 9.16
C SER A 251 2.81 -28.78 10.23
N ARG A 252 1.67 -28.10 9.98
CA ARG A 252 0.54 -28.00 10.93
C ARG A 252 -0.79 -28.59 10.42
N ARG A 253 -0.77 -29.28 9.27
CA ARG A 253 -1.81 -30.25 8.89
C ARG A 253 -1.41 -31.62 9.40
#